data_AF-A0A0B5KI90-F1
#
_entry.id   AF-A0A0B5KI90-F1
#
_cell.length_a   1.000
_cell.length_b   1.000
_cell.length_c   1.000
_cell.angle_alpha   90.00
_cell.angle_beta   90.00
_cell.angle_gamma   90.00
#
_symmetry.space_group_name_H-M   'P 1'
#
loop_
_entity.id
_entity.type
_entity.pdbx_description
1 polymer ?
#
loop_
_entity_poly.entity_id
_entity_poly.type
_entity_poly.pdbx_seq_one_letter_code
_entity_poly.pdbx_strand_id
1 'polypeptide(L)'
;MNGARLLNKMSLEIPRVRPAVISKKLRETLDEYLRFRHVFRNVYGYLLQWERMKPLLEKAGAVYERFEEEIERFKDFLRELAEKM
;
A
#
# COMPACT_ATOMS: atom_id res chain seq x y z
N MET A 1 -10.73 11.04 1.05
CA MET A 1 -9.98 10.23 0.05
C MET A 1 -10.12 8.74 0.39
N ASN A 2 -10.88 7.96 -0.39
CA ASN A 2 -11.29 6.59 -0.03
C ASN A 2 -10.12 5.59 0.12
N GLY A 3 -9.01 5.81 -0.58
CA GLY A 3 -7.84 4.93 -0.54
C GLY A 3 -7.15 4.83 0.83
N ALA A 4 -7.09 5.93 1.60
CA ALA A 4 -6.44 5.93 2.91
C ALA A 4 -7.20 5.05 3.94
N ARG A 5 -8.53 5.05 3.87
CA ARG A 5 -9.37 4.23 4.74
C ARG A 5 -9.19 2.73 4.45
N LEU A 6 -9.12 2.35 3.17
CA LEU A 6 -8.87 0.97 2.79
C LEU A 6 -7.48 0.51 3.24
N LEU A 7 -6.45 1.34 2.98
CA LEU A 7 -5.07 1.03 3.34
C LEU A 7 -4.90 0.78 4.84
N ASN A 8 -5.56 1.60 5.68
CA ASN A 8 -5.59 1.37 7.12
C ASN A 8 -6.21 0.01 7.47
N LYS A 9 -7.37 -0.33 6.90
CA LYS A 9 -8.02 -1.63 7.15
C LYS A 9 -7.17 -2.82 6.70
N MET A 10 -6.41 -2.67 5.62
CA MET A 10 -5.52 -3.73 5.12
C MET A 10 -4.37 -4.01 6.09
N SER A 11 -3.91 -3.02 6.84
CA SER A 11 -2.84 -3.18 7.84
C SER A 11 -3.28 -3.77 9.20
N LEU A 12 -4.59 -3.95 9.40
CA LEU A 12 -5.13 -4.49 10.64
C LEU A 12 -5.21 -6.01 10.57
N GLU A 13 -4.59 -6.66 11.55
CA GLU A 13 -4.85 -8.05 11.88
C GLU A 13 -6.19 -8.17 12.63
N ILE A 14 -6.95 -9.21 12.32
CA ILE A 14 -8.12 -9.64 13.07
C ILE A 14 -7.78 -11.03 13.62
N PRO A 15 -7.37 -11.13 14.91
CA PRO A 15 -6.91 -12.38 15.48
C PRO A 15 -7.88 -13.52 15.24
N ARG A 16 -7.35 -14.69 14.85
CA ARG A 16 -8.10 -15.93 14.54
C ARG A 16 -9.05 -15.85 13.33
N VAL A 17 -9.19 -14.71 12.67
CA VAL A 17 -10.10 -14.54 11.52
C VAL A 17 -9.32 -14.22 10.26
N ARG A 18 -8.42 -13.23 10.31
CA ARG A 18 -7.73 -12.71 9.13
C ARG A 18 -6.40 -12.06 9.52
N PRO A 19 -5.25 -12.51 8.96
CA PRO A 19 -3.99 -11.79 9.12
C PRO A 19 -4.08 -10.40 8.48
N ALA A 20 -3.12 -9.53 8.80
CA ALA A 20 -2.98 -8.27 8.07
C ALA A 20 -2.65 -8.58 6.59
N VAL A 21 -3.30 -7.86 5.67
CA VAL A 21 -3.06 -8.00 4.22
C VAL A 21 -1.70 -7.39 3.84
N ILE A 22 -1.35 -6.29 4.51
CA ILE A 22 -0.07 -5.61 4.37
C ILE A 22 0.48 -5.26 5.76
N SER A 23 1.80 -5.16 5.86
CA SER A 23 2.50 -4.71 7.05
C SER A 23 2.23 -3.23 7.32
N LYS A 24 2.37 -2.82 8.60
CA LYS A 24 2.30 -1.40 8.98
C LYS A 24 3.33 -0.55 8.22
N LYS A 25 4.53 -1.10 8.00
CA LYS A 25 5.60 -0.45 7.25
C LYS A 25 5.20 -0.21 5.79
N LEU A 26 4.65 -1.22 5.11
CA LEU A 26 4.19 -1.05 3.73
C LEU A 26 3.00 -0.08 3.65
N ARG A 27 2.09 -0.10 4.64
CA ARG A 27 1.00 0.87 4.77
C ARG A 27 1.50 2.30 4.88
N GLU A 28 2.49 2.57 5.73
CA GLU A 28 3.09 3.92 5.84
C GLU A 28 3.69 4.39 4.52
N THR A 29 4.47 3.54 3.86
CA THR A 29 5.07 3.85 2.56
C THR A 29 3.99 4.15 1.50
N LEU A 30 2.97 3.29 1.36
CA LEU A 30 1.88 3.49 0.40
C LEU A 30 1.04 4.74 0.69
N ASP A 31 0.91 5.14 1.96
CA ASP A 31 0.22 6.36 2.38
C ASP A 31 0.95 7.62 1.86
N GLU A 32 2.28 7.59 1.77
CA GLU A 32 3.07 8.66 1.13
C GLU A 32 2.74 8.80 -0.37
N TYR A 33 2.65 7.70 -1.11
CA TYR A 33 2.25 7.72 -2.53
C TYR A 33 0.80 8.19 -2.71
N LEU A 34 -0.12 7.78 -1.82
CA LEU A 34 -1.50 8.25 -1.83
C LEU A 34 -1.59 9.76 -1.59
N ARG A 35 -0.83 10.28 -0.62
CA ARG A 35 -0.71 11.73 -0.37
C ARG A 35 -0.08 12.45 -1.55
N PHE A 36 1.01 11.93 -2.10
CA PHE A 36 1.64 12.47 -3.30
C PHE A 36 0.64 12.59 -4.45
N ARG A 37 -0.10 11.52 -4.76
CA ARG A 37 -1.14 11.53 -5.80
C ARG A 37 -2.24 12.56 -5.54
N HIS A 38 -2.61 12.78 -4.28
CA HIS A 38 -3.61 13.77 -3.90
C HIS A 38 -3.10 15.19 -4.11
N VAL A 39 -1.87 15.47 -3.71
CA VAL A 39 -1.23 16.77 -3.94
C VAL A 39 -0.99 16.98 -5.44
N PHE A 40 -0.51 15.96 -6.16
CA PHE A 40 -0.30 15.96 -7.61
C PHE A 40 -1.55 16.41 -8.36
N ARG A 41 -2.70 15.80 -8.05
CA ARG A 41 -3.97 16.13 -8.72
C ARG A 41 -4.50 17.54 -8.40
N ASN A 42 -4.18 18.14 -7.25
CA ASN A 42 -4.78 19.39 -6.80
C ASN A 42 -3.85 20.62 -6.86
N VAL A 43 -2.54 20.43 -6.85
CA VAL A 43 -1.56 21.52 -6.66
C VAL A 43 -0.58 21.64 -7.84
N TYR A 44 -0.31 20.55 -8.56
CA TYR A 44 0.70 20.52 -9.62
C TYR A 44 0.16 20.97 -10.98
N GLY A 45 -0.65 22.04 -11.00
CA GLY A 45 -1.16 22.63 -12.24
C GLY A 45 -0.10 23.35 -13.08
N TYR A 46 1.06 23.74 -12.49
CA TYR A 46 2.03 24.61 -13.18
C TYR A 46 3.53 24.32 -12.95
N LEU A 47 3.95 23.59 -11.90
CA LEU A 47 5.37 23.24 -11.70
C LEU A 47 5.54 21.87 -11.05
N LEU A 48 6.14 20.92 -11.78
CA LEU A 48 6.64 19.66 -11.23
C LEU A 48 7.79 19.96 -10.24
N GLN A 49 7.72 19.38 -9.04
CA GLN A 49 8.70 19.55 -7.96
C GLN A 49 9.53 18.28 -7.88
N TRP A 50 10.63 18.27 -8.60
CA TRP A 50 11.51 17.11 -8.74
C TRP A 50 11.98 16.56 -7.39
N GLU A 51 12.27 17.45 -6.44
CA GLU A 51 12.72 17.13 -5.07
C GLU A 51 11.71 16.26 -4.32
N ARG A 52 10.42 16.38 -4.64
CA ARG A 52 9.35 15.57 -4.03
C ARG A 52 9.06 14.29 -4.81
N MET A 53 9.28 14.30 -6.12
CA MET A 53 9.02 13.17 -7.01
C MET A 53 10.15 12.14 -6.99
N LYS A 54 11.41 12.59 -7.06
CA LYS A 54 12.59 11.75 -7.18
C LYS A 54 12.65 10.65 -6.09
N PRO A 55 12.46 10.96 -4.79
CA PRO A 55 12.52 9.93 -3.76
C PRO A 55 11.42 8.87 -3.86
N LEU A 56 10.25 9.24 -4.40
CA LEU A 56 9.14 8.31 -4.63
C LEU A 56 9.42 7.43 -5.85
N LEU A 57 10.00 8.00 -6.91
CA LEU A 57 10.36 7.24 -8.10
C LEU A 57 11.47 6.22 -7.81
N GLU A 58 12.51 6.63 -7.08
CA GLU A 58 13.65 5.77 -6.71
C GLU A 58 13.20 4.57 -5.84
N LYS A 59 12.18 4.76 -5.01
CA LYS A 59 11.64 3.71 -4.12
C LYS A 59 10.55 2.87 -4.78
N ALA A 60 9.99 3.29 -5.92
CA ALA A 60 8.77 2.70 -6.47
C ALA A 60 8.91 1.21 -6.77
N GLY A 61 10.04 0.78 -7.35
CA GLY A 61 10.30 -0.63 -7.66
C GLY A 61 10.28 -1.51 -6.41
N ALA A 62 11.12 -1.17 -5.42
CA ALA A 62 11.19 -1.92 -4.17
C ALA A 62 9.87 -1.93 -3.37
N VAL A 63 9.09 -0.84 -3.46
CA VAL A 63 7.77 -0.77 -2.83
C VAL A 63 6.76 -1.68 -3.53
N TYR A 64 6.82 -1.74 -4.86
CA TYR A 64 5.97 -2.61 -5.67
C TYR A 64 6.29 -4.09 -5.43
N GLU A 65 7.56 -4.47 -5.46
CA GLU A 65 8.03 -5.83 -5.14
C GLU A 65 7.51 -6.27 -3.77
N ARG A 66 7.70 -5.42 -2.74
CA ARG A 66 7.20 -5.72 -1.40
C ARG A 66 5.68 -5.83 -1.33
N PHE A 67 4.97 -5.01 -2.10
CA PHE A 67 3.52 -5.10 -2.21
C PHE A 67 3.08 -6.43 -2.81
N GLU A 68 3.70 -6.87 -3.92
CA GLU A 68 3.41 -8.16 -4.52
C GLU A 68 3.66 -9.32 -3.54
N GLU A 69 4.80 -9.31 -2.84
CA GLU A 69 5.11 -10.33 -1.83
C GLU A 69 4.09 -10.40 -0.69
N GLU A 70 3.64 -9.26 -0.16
CA GLU A 70 2.66 -9.22 0.92
C GLU A 70 1.25 -9.64 0.44
N ILE A 71 0.89 -9.30 -0.80
CA ILE A 71 -0.38 -9.73 -1.41
C ILE A 71 -0.38 -11.24 -1.71
N GLU A 72 0.70 -11.81 -2.25
CA GLU A 72 0.76 -13.26 -2.49
C GLU A 72 0.69 -14.04 -1.18
N ARG A 73 1.39 -13.60 -0.12
CA ARG A 73 1.25 -14.20 1.22
C ARG A 73 -0.19 -14.18 1.73
N PHE A 74 -0.91 -13.08 1.50
CA PHE A 74 -2.32 -13.00 1.88
C PHE A 74 -3.21 -13.91 1.02
N LYS A 75 -2.91 -14.05 -0.27
CA LYS A 75 -3.62 -14.98 -1.16
C LYS A 75 -3.38 -16.43 -0.75
N ASP A 76 -2.17 -16.79 -0.33
CA ASP A 76 -1.87 -18.12 0.18
C ASP A 76 -2.71 -18.45 1.41
N PHE A 77 -2.83 -17.51 2.36
CA PHE A 77 -3.76 -17.64 3.48
C PHE A 77 -5.21 -17.90 3.03
N LEU A 78 -5.69 -17.18 2.01
CA LEU A 78 -7.05 -17.38 1.49
C LEU A 78 -7.23 -18.75 0.82
N ARG A 79 -6.22 -19.24 0.08
CA ARG A 79 -6.22 -20.57 -0.55
C ARG A 79 -6.28 -21.66 0.52
N GLU A 80 -5.42 -21.58 1.53
CA GLU A 80 -5.43 -22.53 2.65
C GLU A 80 -6.76 -22.53 3.41
N LEU A 81 -7.38 -21.35 3.58
CA LEU A 81 -8.68 -21.25 4.22
C LEU A 81 -9.77 -21.93 3.37
N ALA A 82 -9.74 -21.72 2.05
CA ALA A 82 -10.70 -22.30 1.13
C ALA A 82 -10.57 -23.84 1.03
N GLU A 83 -9.36 -24.38 1.16
CA GLU A 83 -9.13 -25.85 1.18
C GLU A 83 -9.53 -26.51 2.51
N LYS A 84 -9.57 -25.74 3.61
CA LYS A 84 -9.98 -26.22 4.95
C LYS A 84 -11.49 -26.12 5.19
N MET A 85 -12.24 -25.49 4.30
CA MET A 85 -13.71 -25.39 4.31
C MET A 85 -14.34 -26.51 3.51
#